data_AF-A0A388LKS7-F1
#
_entry.id   AF-A0A388LKS7-F1
#
_cell.length_a   1.000
_cell.length_b   1.000
_cell.length_c   1.000
_cell.angle_alpha   90.00
_cell.angle_beta   90.00
_cell.angle_gamma   90.00
#
_symmetry.space_group_name_H-M   'P 1'
#
loop_
_entity.id
_entity.type
_entity.pdbx_description
1 polymer ?
#
loop_
_entity_poly.entity_id
_entity_poly.type
_entity_poly.pdbx_seq_one_letter_code
_entity_poly.pdbx_strand_id
1 'polypeptide(L)'
;MNGNNLRVDNRECYNYGQAGHISRYCPLPDRRLHPPTSSALVPAQPLVTMPADNSAVGMVAPVGESYSGQYVNQYSDKGWLRKRVATLEDIVGKIKEKHDADEAKERAAKEEEEWKKKEKDEEEQGCSRTSVAKPIADDDVVLWLKREQGELRAATDRRFALTKVKEDAETNAELWKAEALRPGNKRGSIAVASTPISHARVRQRNTPSGRPTEPRINQQLKEIVERHNMEVNLLKEMRLKDVNDRIDVEKEVERLKDAMAKLVMERERETNLKSRLDEVAGPSACKAVCPSVKKKGVDTPEE
;
A
#
# COMPACT_ATOMS: atom_id res chain seq x y z
N MET A 1 -45.52 11.02 24.08
CA MET A 1 -45.32 9.78 24.85
C MET A 1 -44.44 8.86 24.02
N ASN A 2 -43.12 8.96 24.20
CA ASN A 2 -42.16 8.16 23.44
C ASN A 2 -41.85 6.89 24.25
N GLY A 3 -42.36 5.77 23.77
CA GLY A 3 -42.07 4.45 24.32
C GLY A 3 -40.61 4.09 24.08
N ASN A 4 -39.80 4.24 25.12
CA ASN A 4 -38.47 3.66 25.18
C ASN A 4 -38.61 2.13 25.15
N ASN A 5 -38.41 1.59 23.95
CA ASN A 5 -38.25 0.17 23.69
C ASN A 5 -36.92 -0.25 24.32
N LEU A 6 -36.93 -0.46 25.65
CA LEU A 6 -35.91 -1.23 26.36
C LEU A 6 -35.98 -2.64 25.80
N ARG A 7 -35.31 -2.86 24.67
CA ARG A 7 -34.86 -4.18 24.28
C ARG A 7 -34.08 -4.71 25.47
N VAL A 8 -34.73 -5.58 26.22
CA VAL A 8 -34.08 -6.45 27.20
C VAL A 8 -33.16 -7.31 26.36
N ASP A 9 -31.94 -6.83 26.19
CA ASP A 9 -30.87 -7.57 25.55
C ASP A 9 -30.81 -8.93 26.25
N ASN A 10 -31.14 -10.00 25.52
CA ASN A 10 -30.97 -11.41 25.90
C ASN A 10 -29.47 -11.76 26.00
N ARG A 11 -28.69 -10.92 26.68
CA ARG A 11 -27.29 -11.16 26.98
C ARG A 11 -27.27 -12.01 28.24
N GLU A 12 -26.98 -13.28 28.04
CA GLU A 12 -26.60 -14.19 29.11
C GLU A 12 -25.30 -13.69 29.76
N CYS A 13 -25.18 -13.84 31.07
CA CYS A 13 -23.95 -13.46 31.74
C CYS A 13 -22.79 -14.36 31.28
N TYR A 14 -21.71 -13.78 30.76
CA TYR A 14 -20.52 -14.55 30.33
C TYR A 14 -19.82 -15.36 31.44
N ASN A 15 -20.14 -15.14 32.73
CA ASN A 15 -19.51 -15.88 33.83
C ASN A 15 -20.24 -17.21 34.13
N TYR A 16 -21.57 -17.27 33.96
CA TYR A 16 -22.36 -18.46 34.36
C TYR A 16 -23.56 -18.76 33.45
N GLY A 17 -23.81 -17.95 32.41
CA GLY A 17 -24.73 -18.25 31.32
C GLY A 17 -26.22 -18.02 31.57
N GLN A 18 -26.68 -17.47 32.71
CA GLN A 18 -28.12 -17.15 32.83
C GLN A 18 -28.43 -15.75 32.28
N ALA A 19 -29.60 -15.63 31.68
CA ALA A 19 -30.19 -14.36 31.27
C ALA A 19 -30.59 -13.51 32.49
N GLY A 20 -30.67 -12.19 32.30
CA GLY A 20 -31.15 -11.25 33.31
C GLY A 20 -30.09 -10.29 33.84
N HIS A 21 -28.81 -10.51 33.56
CA HIS A 21 -27.76 -9.52 33.81
C HIS A 21 -26.47 -9.76 33.02
N ILE A 22 -25.65 -8.71 32.92
CA ILE A 22 -24.31 -8.74 32.33
C ILE A 22 -23.24 -8.99 33.42
N SER A 23 -22.07 -9.51 33.03
CA SER A 23 -21.03 -10.04 33.95
C SER A 23 -20.61 -9.12 35.10
N ARG A 24 -20.74 -7.80 34.94
CA ARG A 24 -20.42 -6.82 36.00
C ARG A 24 -21.42 -6.81 37.18
N TYR A 25 -22.62 -7.36 37.00
CA TYR A 25 -23.65 -7.47 38.04
C TYR A 25 -23.86 -8.93 38.50
N CYS A 26 -22.90 -9.81 38.18
CA CYS A 26 -22.95 -11.20 38.60
C CYS A 26 -22.76 -11.30 40.12
N PRO A 27 -23.72 -11.91 40.87
CA PRO A 27 -23.59 -12.07 42.32
C PRO A 27 -22.49 -13.08 42.69
N LEU A 28 -22.04 -13.90 41.74
CA LEU A 28 -20.94 -14.83 41.93
C LEU A 28 -19.59 -14.18 41.57
N PRO A 29 -18.52 -14.46 42.36
CA PRO A 29 -17.19 -13.90 42.13
C PRO A 29 -16.67 -14.24 40.72
N ASP A 30 -15.99 -13.28 40.10
CA ASP A 30 -15.46 -13.42 38.75
C ASP A 30 -14.41 -14.55 38.71
N ARG A 31 -14.71 -15.62 37.95
CA ARG A 31 -13.81 -16.77 37.78
C ARG A 31 -12.45 -16.38 37.19
N ARG A 32 -12.34 -15.21 36.55
CA ARG A 32 -11.07 -14.73 35.97
C ARG A 32 -10.04 -14.29 37.02
N LEU A 33 -10.48 -13.97 38.24
CA LEU A 33 -9.59 -13.47 39.30
C LEU A 33 -9.03 -14.58 40.19
N HIS A 34 -9.51 -15.81 40.06
CA HIS A 34 -8.90 -16.96 40.71
C HIS A 34 -7.99 -17.68 39.70
N PRO A 35 -6.64 -17.63 39.87
CA PRO A 35 -5.78 -18.57 39.17
C PRO A 35 -6.24 -19.98 39.57
N PRO A 36 -6.38 -20.92 38.62
CA PRO A 36 -6.85 -22.25 38.95
C PRO A 36 -5.81 -22.93 39.84
N THR A 37 -6.03 -22.94 41.15
CA THR A 37 -5.43 -23.89 42.10
C THR A 37 -6.07 -25.25 41.91
N SER A 38 -6.03 -25.76 40.68
CA SER A 38 -6.47 -27.11 40.34
C SER A 38 -5.22 -27.93 40.03
N SER A 39 -4.64 -28.49 41.09
CA SER A 39 -3.77 -29.65 41.00
C SER A 39 -4.61 -30.88 40.61
N ALA A 40 -5.12 -30.88 39.37
CA ALA A 40 -5.76 -32.04 38.76
C ALA A 40 -4.73 -32.71 37.85
N LEU A 41 -4.07 -33.74 38.40
CA LEU A 41 -3.38 -34.76 37.62
C LEU A 41 -4.43 -35.47 36.74
N VAL A 42 -4.57 -35.00 35.51
CA VAL A 42 -5.29 -35.72 34.47
C VAL A 42 -4.30 -36.69 33.81
N PRO A 43 -4.54 -38.00 33.81
CA PRO A 43 -3.78 -38.93 32.98
C PRO A 43 -4.01 -38.55 31.52
N ALA A 44 -2.96 -38.24 30.79
CA ALA A 44 -3.02 -38.00 29.36
C ALA A 44 -3.54 -39.27 28.67
N GLN A 45 -4.81 -39.26 28.26
CA GLN A 45 -5.29 -40.18 27.24
C GLN A 45 -4.95 -39.60 25.86
N PRO A 46 -4.39 -40.40 24.93
CA PRO A 46 -4.07 -39.95 23.60
C PRO A 46 -5.36 -39.79 22.78
N LEU A 47 -5.64 -38.55 22.37
CA LEU A 47 -6.76 -38.23 21.50
C LEU A 47 -6.46 -38.77 20.09
N VAL A 48 -7.23 -39.77 19.68
CA VAL A 48 -7.28 -40.30 18.32
C VAL A 48 -7.81 -39.20 17.40
N THR A 49 -6.97 -38.74 16.48
CA THR A 49 -7.35 -37.79 15.42
C THR A 49 -7.75 -38.60 14.19
N MET A 50 -8.99 -38.43 13.74
CA MET A 50 -9.50 -38.96 12.46
C MET A 50 -8.83 -38.25 11.27
N PRO A 51 -8.57 -38.93 10.14
CA PRO A 51 -8.04 -38.30 8.94
C PRO A 51 -9.18 -37.71 8.09
N ALA A 52 -9.00 -36.48 7.62
CA ALA A 52 -9.74 -35.92 6.50
C ALA A 52 -8.75 -35.51 5.41
N ASP A 53 -8.95 -36.17 4.27
CA ASP A 53 -8.39 -36.09 2.92
C ASP A 53 -7.55 -34.88 2.46
N ASN A 54 -6.64 -35.25 1.53
CA ASN A 54 -6.01 -34.46 0.46
C ASN A 54 -4.72 -33.68 0.77
N SER A 55 -3.58 -34.35 0.60
CA SER A 55 -2.79 -34.24 -0.65
C SER A 55 -1.48 -35.00 -0.51
N ALA A 56 -1.23 -35.90 -1.46
CA ALA A 56 -0.15 -36.86 -1.47
C ALA A 56 1.21 -36.22 -1.78
N VAL A 57 2.15 -36.26 -0.83
CA VAL A 57 3.59 -36.45 -1.11
C VAL A 57 4.15 -37.34 0.00
N GLY A 58 4.27 -38.63 -0.29
CA GLY A 58 4.78 -39.64 0.63
C GLY A 58 6.30 -39.57 0.77
N MET A 59 6.79 -39.44 2.01
CA MET A 59 8.09 -39.98 2.39
C MET A 59 7.85 -41.12 3.39
N VAL A 60 8.12 -42.32 2.92
CA VAL A 60 8.07 -43.56 3.70
C VAL A 60 9.28 -43.56 4.65
N ALA A 61 9.03 -43.49 5.96
CA ALA A 61 10.05 -43.74 6.97
C ALA A 61 10.15 -45.26 7.20
N PRO A 62 11.35 -45.87 7.15
CA PRO A 62 11.49 -47.29 7.42
C PRO A 62 11.46 -47.54 8.93
N VAL A 63 10.47 -48.32 9.35
CA VAL A 63 10.46 -49.05 10.61
C VAL A 63 11.48 -50.18 10.48
N GLY A 64 12.50 -50.18 11.34
CA GLY A 64 13.52 -51.22 11.41
C GLY A 64 14.04 -51.35 12.83
N GLU A 65 13.45 -52.27 13.58
CA GLU A 65 13.96 -52.78 14.84
C GLU A 65 15.19 -53.66 14.65
N SER A 66 15.99 -53.72 15.71
CA SER A 66 17.04 -54.71 16.02
C SER A 66 18.34 -54.63 15.23
N TYR A 67 19.40 -54.13 15.87
CA TYR A 67 20.57 -54.99 16.12
C TYR A 67 21.43 -54.51 17.29
N SER A 68 22.09 -55.49 17.87
CA SER A 68 22.92 -55.53 19.06
C SER A 68 24.15 -54.62 19.01
N GLY A 69 24.68 -54.35 20.20
CA GLY A 69 25.80 -53.45 20.41
C GLY A 69 27.11 -53.91 19.79
N GLN A 70 27.88 -52.91 19.34
CA GLN A 70 29.33 -52.99 19.30
C GLN A 70 29.89 -51.58 19.52
N TYR A 71 30.36 -51.37 20.75
CA TYR A 71 31.14 -50.21 21.17
C TYR A 71 32.44 -50.19 20.36
N VAL A 72 32.45 -49.46 19.25
CA VAL A 72 33.69 -49.09 18.57
C VAL A 72 33.74 -47.58 18.51
N ASN A 73 34.66 -47.03 19.31
CA ASN A 73 35.21 -45.70 19.19
C ASN A 73 35.42 -45.33 17.71
N GLN A 74 34.55 -44.49 17.16
CA GLN A 74 34.87 -43.73 15.96
C GLN A 74 34.30 -42.32 16.11
N TYR A 75 35.13 -41.46 16.70
CA TYR A 75 35.01 -40.01 16.68
C TYR A 75 34.96 -39.50 15.23
N SER A 76 33.78 -39.59 14.62
CA SER A 76 33.44 -38.99 13.33
C SER A 76 32.07 -38.34 13.42
N ASP A 77 31.90 -37.48 14.43
CA ASP A 77 30.78 -36.53 14.61
C ASP A 77 30.65 -35.52 13.44
N LYS A 78 31.51 -35.64 12.42
CA LYS A 78 31.48 -34.85 11.18
C LYS A 78 30.40 -35.31 10.19
N GLY A 79 29.75 -36.46 10.41
CA GLY A 79 28.76 -37.03 9.47
C GLY A 79 27.37 -36.39 9.57
N TRP A 80 26.92 -36.04 10.76
CA TRP A 80 25.57 -35.50 10.97
C TRP A 80 25.44 -34.06 10.48
N LEU A 81 26.45 -33.22 10.75
CA LEU A 81 26.51 -31.86 10.25
C LEU A 81 26.54 -31.82 8.71
N ARG A 82 27.31 -32.69 8.06
CA ARG A 82 27.34 -32.77 6.59
C ARG A 82 25.97 -33.10 6.00
N LYS A 83 25.22 -34.05 6.58
CA LYS A 83 23.87 -34.39 6.09
C LYS A 83 22.88 -33.23 6.22
N ARG A 84 22.94 -32.49 7.33
CA ARG A 84 22.10 -31.30 7.55
C ARG A 84 22.47 -30.15 6.61
N VAL A 85 23.76 -29.92 6.39
CA VAL A 85 24.24 -28.90 5.44
C VAL A 85 23.79 -29.24 4.03
N ALA A 86 23.94 -30.50 3.60
CA ALA A 86 23.49 -30.93 2.27
C ALA A 86 21.97 -30.78 2.07
N THR A 87 21.15 -31.02 3.10
CA THR A 87 19.69 -30.81 3.02
C THR A 87 19.33 -29.32 2.98
N LEU A 88 20.05 -28.47 3.72
CA LEU A 88 19.85 -27.03 3.66
C LEU A 88 20.26 -26.46 2.30
N GLU A 89 21.38 -26.91 1.74
CA GLU A 89 21.83 -26.53 0.39
C GLU A 89 20.78 -26.89 -0.67
N ASP A 90 20.19 -28.08 -0.57
CA ASP A 90 19.11 -28.52 -1.48
C ASP A 90 17.83 -27.68 -1.34
N ILE A 91 17.44 -27.32 -0.10
CA ILE A 91 16.29 -26.43 0.14
C ILE A 91 16.56 -25.02 -0.39
N VAL A 92 17.75 -24.46 -0.14
CA VAL A 92 18.13 -23.14 -0.64
C VAL A 92 18.21 -23.12 -2.16
N GLY A 93 18.72 -24.19 -2.77
CA GLY A 93 18.72 -24.38 -4.23
C GLY A 93 17.29 -24.32 -4.80
N LYS A 94 16.36 -25.06 -4.19
CA LYS A 94 14.94 -25.07 -4.59
C LYS A 94 14.25 -23.72 -4.42
N ILE A 95 14.57 -22.97 -3.36
CA ILE A 95 14.04 -21.62 -3.14
C ILE A 95 14.55 -20.67 -4.24
N LYS A 96 15.84 -20.74 -4.55
CA LYS A 96 16.46 -19.92 -5.59
C LYS A 96 15.86 -20.21 -6.98
N GLU A 97 15.74 -21.48 -7.33
CA GLU A 97 15.16 -21.88 -8.62
C GLU A 97 13.71 -21.41 -8.79
N LYS A 98 12.90 -21.47 -7.72
CA LYS A 98 11.53 -20.91 -7.74
C LYS A 98 11.52 -19.40 -7.91
N HIS A 99 12.37 -18.69 -7.18
CA HIS A 99 12.48 -17.23 -7.28
C HIS A 99 12.88 -16.80 -8.70
N ASP A 100 13.91 -17.43 -9.27
CA ASP A 100 14.38 -17.13 -10.62
C ASP A 100 13.29 -17.43 -11.68
N ALA A 101 12.50 -18.50 -11.48
CA ALA A 101 11.38 -18.83 -12.34
C ALA A 101 10.20 -17.84 -12.23
N ASP A 102 9.89 -17.36 -11.04
CA ASP A 102 8.82 -16.37 -10.83
C ASP A 102 9.24 -14.99 -11.36
N GLU A 103 10.49 -14.59 -11.18
CA GLU A 103 11.06 -13.36 -11.76
C GLU A 103 11.07 -13.41 -13.29
N ALA A 104 11.33 -14.58 -13.88
CA ALA A 104 11.25 -14.77 -15.33
C ALA A 104 9.81 -14.65 -15.85
N LYS A 105 8.83 -15.21 -15.13
CA LYS A 105 7.40 -15.08 -15.50
C LYS A 105 6.90 -13.65 -15.39
N GLU A 106 7.31 -12.92 -14.35
CA GLU A 106 6.94 -11.51 -14.19
C GLU A 106 7.53 -10.64 -15.32
N ARG A 107 8.78 -10.90 -15.72
CA ARG A 107 9.39 -10.21 -16.87
C ARG A 107 8.67 -10.53 -18.17
N ALA A 108 8.34 -11.80 -18.42
CA ALA A 108 7.59 -12.21 -19.61
C ALA A 108 6.19 -11.56 -19.66
N ALA A 109 5.48 -11.48 -18.54
CA ALA A 109 4.17 -10.83 -18.46
C ALA A 109 4.26 -9.32 -18.74
N LYS A 110 5.31 -8.64 -18.23
CA LYS A 110 5.54 -7.21 -18.52
C LYS A 110 5.86 -6.96 -20.00
N GLU A 111 6.67 -7.82 -20.61
CA GLU A 111 6.98 -7.73 -22.04
C GLU A 111 5.75 -7.98 -22.93
N GLU A 112 4.87 -8.92 -22.55
CA GLU A 112 3.61 -9.17 -23.26
C GLU A 112 2.64 -7.98 -23.15
N GLU A 113 2.52 -7.36 -21.97
CA GLU A 113 1.71 -6.15 -21.79
C GLU A 113 2.26 -4.96 -22.61
N GLU A 114 3.58 -4.79 -22.65
CA GLU A 114 4.22 -3.73 -23.45
C GLU A 114 4.03 -3.97 -24.96
N TRP A 115 4.14 -5.23 -25.41
CA TRP A 115 3.88 -5.60 -26.79
C TRP A 115 2.43 -5.34 -27.20
N LYS A 116 1.48 -5.76 -26.35
CA LYS A 116 0.05 -5.53 -26.57
C LYS A 116 -0.31 -4.05 -26.59
N LYS A 117 0.37 -3.23 -25.79
CA LYS A 117 0.22 -1.77 -25.83
C LYS A 117 0.73 -1.20 -27.15
N LYS A 118 1.92 -1.61 -27.61
CA LYS A 118 2.48 -1.18 -28.90
C LYS A 118 1.58 -1.58 -30.08
N GLU A 119 1.03 -2.80 -30.07
CA GLU A 119 0.10 -3.26 -31.10
C GLU A 119 -1.16 -2.40 -31.16
N LYS A 120 -1.72 -2.02 -30.01
CA LYS A 120 -2.88 -1.12 -29.96
C LYS A 120 -2.54 0.29 -30.46
N ASP A 121 -1.39 0.82 -30.07
CA ASP A 121 -0.92 2.14 -30.53
C ASP A 121 -0.65 2.13 -32.05
N GLU A 122 -0.11 1.03 -32.60
CA GLU A 122 0.07 0.85 -34.05
C GLU A 122 -1.24 0.66 -34.83
N GLU A 123 -2.25 0.00 -34.25
CA GLU A 123 -3.59 -0.12 -34.85
C GLU A 123 -4.30 1.25 -34.92
N GLU A 124 -4.20 2.05 -33.84
CA GLU A 124 -4.70 3.44 -33.82
C GLU A 124 -3.94 4.34 -34.80
N GLN A 125 -2.62 4.15 -34.94
CA GLN A 125 -1.79 4.94 -35.86
C GLN A 125 -1.92 4.49 -37.33
N GLY A 126 -2.23 3.22 -37.57
CA GLY A 126 -2.40 2.61 -38.90
C GLY A 126 -3.74 2.93 -39.57
N CYS A 127 -4.79 3.22 -38.80
CA CYS A 127 -6.11 3.56 -39.36
C CYS A 127 -6.19 4.99 -39.94
N SER A 128 -5.23 5.86 -39.61
CA SER A 128 -5.25 7.25 -40.05
C SER A 128 -4.65 7.49 -41.45
N ARG A 129 -4.05 6.48 -42.11
CA ARG A 129 -3.20 6.75 -43.30
C ARG A 129 -3.75 6.36 -44.66
N THR A 130 -4.82 5.57 -44.78
CA THR A 130 -5.38 5.22 -46.10
C THR A 130 -6.89 5.00 -46.06
N SER A 131 -7.67 6.06 -45.82
CA SER A 131 -9.03 6.10 -46.37
C SER A 131 -9.28 7.45 -47.02
N VAL A 132 -9.70 7.36 -48.27
CA VAL A 132 -10.15 8.48 -49.09
C VAL A 132 -11.18 9.25 -48.29
N ALA A 133 -10.87 10.52 -48.01
CA ALA A 133 -11.62 11.44 -47.19
C ALA A 133 -13.12 11.44 -47.55
N LYS A 134 -13.91 10.73 -46.74
CA LYS A 134 -15.24 11.23 -46.42
C LYS A 134 -15.03 12.27 -45.32
N PRO A 135 -15.54 13.50 -45.46
CA PRO A 135 -15.53 14.45 -44.36
C PRO A 135 -16.23 13.76 -43.19
N ILE A 136 -15.48 13.50 -42.12
CA ILE A 136 -16.06 13.17 -40.81
C ILE A 136 -17.01 14.33 -40.53
N ALA A 137 -18.30 14.03 -40.43
CA ALA A 137 -19.30 15.05 -40.17
C ALA A 137 -18.91 15.76 -38.87
N ASP A 138 -18.87 17.09 -38.90
CA ASP A 138 -18.43 17.93 -37.77
C ASP A 138 -19.14 17.56 -36.45
N ASP A 139 -20.34 16.98 -36.55
CA ASP A 139 -21.13 16.49 -35.41
C ASP A 139 -20.45 15.36 -34.60
N ASP A 140 -19.72 14.44 -35.24
CA ASP A 140 -19.07 13.32 -34.54
C ASP A 140 -17.88 13.81 -33.70
N VAL A 141 -17.13 14.79 -34.22
CA VAL A 141 -16.02 15.44 -33.52
C VAL A 141 -16.53 16.20 -32.29
N VAL A 142 -17.66 16.90 -32.43
CA VAL A 142 -18.29 17.64 -31.32
C VAL A 142 -18.80 16.68 -30.22
N LEU A 143 -19.39 15.55 -30.59
CA LEU A 143 -19.84 14.55 -29.62
C LEU A 143 -18.67 13.91 -28.87
N TRP A 144 -17.58 13.62 -29.57
CA TRP A 144 -16.35 13.11 -28.96
C TRP A 144 -15.75 14.12 -27.97
N LEU A 145 -15.58 15.39 -28.36
CA LEU A 145 -15.08 16.45 -27.47
C LEU A 145 -15.96 16.67 -26.24
N LYS A 146 -17.29 16.59 -26.39
CA LYS A 146 -18.22 16.68 -25.25
C LYS A 146 -18.06 15.51 -24.28
N ARG A 147 -17.85 14.29 -24.79
CA ARG A 147 -17.56 13.11 -23.96
C ARG A 147 -16.24 13.30 -23.21
N GLU A 148 -15.19 13.67 -23.91
CA GLU A 148 -13.85 13.88 -23.35
C GLU A 148 -13.87 14.93 -22.22
N GLN A 149 -14.59 16.04 -22.44
CA GLN A 149 -14.76 17.08 -21.41
C GLN A 149 -15.58 16.58 -20.20
N GLY A 150 -16.58 15.74 -20.42
CA GLY A 150 -17.34 15.09 -19.36
C GLY A 150 -16.48 14.13 -18.53
N GLU A 151 -15.63 13.36 -19.19
CA GLU A 151 -14.69 12.44 -18.54
C GLU A 151 -13.63 13.17 -17.72
N LEU A 152 -13.12 14.29 -18.22
CA LEU A 152 -12.15 15.12 -17.48
C LEU A 152 -12.77 15.72 -16.21
N ARG A 153 -14.01 16.22 -16.28
CA ARG A 153 -14.75 16.69 -15.09
C ARG A 153 -15.02 15.56 -14.11
N ALA A 154 -15.47 14.40 -14.59
CA ALA A 154 -15.69 13.24 -13.73
C ALA A 154 -14.37 12.76 -13.08
N ALA A 155 -13.24 12.86 -13.78
CA ALA A 155 -11.93 12.51 -13.23
C ALA A 155 -11.47 13.49 -12.14
N THR A 156 -11.70 14.80 -12.32
CA THR A 156 -11.39 15.80 -11.28
C THR A 156 -12.27 15.61 -10.04
N ASP A 157 -13.55 15.28 -10.23
CA ASP A 157 -14.48 15.02 -9.12
C ASP A 157 -14.07 13.75 -8.35
N ARG A 158 -13.65 12.68 -9.04
CA ARG A 158 -13.10 11.47 -8.40
C ARG A 158 -11.85 11.77 -7.58
N ARG A 159 -10.93 12.59 -8.10
CA ARG A 159 -9.73 13.01 -7.35
C ARG A 159 -10.10 13.79 -6.10
N PHE A 160 -11.03 14.74 -6.21
CA PHE A 160 -11.49 15.53 -5.08
C PHE A 160 -12.16 14.65 -4.00
N ALA A 161 -13.00 13.70 -4.41
CA ALA A 161 -13.63 12.75 -3.48
C ALA A 161 -12.61 11.89 -2.73
N LEU A 162 -11.56 11.40 -3.41
CA LEU A 162 -10.49 10.64 -2.77
C LEU A 162 -9.67 11.48 -1.79
N THR A 163 -9.37 12.74 -2.13
CA THR A 163 -8.70 13.68 -1.21
C THR A 163 -9.51 13.89 0.05
N LYS A 164 -10.83 14.06 -0.08
CA LYS A 164 -11.73 14.21 1.07
C LYS A 164 -11.77 12.96 1.95
N VAL A 165 -11.88 11.78 1.36
CA VAL A 165 -11.83 10.51 2.13
C VAL A 165 -10.50 10.35 2.87
N LYS A 166 -9.39 10.80 2.28
CA LYS A 166 -8.08 10.78 2.93
C LYS A 166 -8.02 11.73 4.13
N GLU A 167 -8.54 12.94 4.00
CA GLU A 167 -8.64 13.93 5.09
C GLU A 167 -9.53 13.44 6.23
N ASP A 168 -10.68 12.83 5.91
CA ASP A 168 -11.58 12.22 6.89
C ASP A 168 -10.91 11.03 7.63
N ALA A 169 -10.09 10.24 6.92
CA ALA A 169 -9.34 9.15 7.52
C ALA A 169 -8.22 9.66 8.45
N GLU A 170 -7.54 10.75 8.08
CA GLU A 170 -6.48 11.38 8.87
C GLU A 170 -7.03 12.02 10.14
N THR A 171 -8.11 12.78 10.04
CA THR A 171 -8.82 13.37 11.20
C THR A 171 -9.34 12.28 12.15
N ASN A 172 -9.88 11.17 11.61
CA ASN A 172 -10.28 10.02 12.42
C ASN A 172 -9.06 9.39 13.12
N ALA A 173 -7.93 9.20 12.43
CA ALA A 173 -6.71 8.67 13.04
C ALA A 173 -6.18 9.57 14.18
N GLU A 174 -6.25 10.90 14.02
CA GLU A 174 -5.91 11.85 15.07
C GLU A 174 -6.85 11.74 16.28
N LEU A 175 -8.15 11.53 16.04
CA LEU A 175 -9.14 11.33 17.10
C LEU A 175 -8.87 10.03 17.89
N TRP A 176 -8.56 8.93 17.21
CA TRP A 176 -8.15 7.68 17.86
C TRP A 176 -6.84 7.83 18.64
N LYS A 177 -5.89 8.61 18.12
CA LYS A 177 -4.64 8.92 18.83
C LYS A 177 -4.90 9.73 20.09
N ALA A 178 -5.77 10.73 20.04
CA ALA A 178 -6.18 11.52 21.20
C ALA A 178 -6.90 10.65 22.25
N GLU A 179 -7.81 9.76 21.83
CA GLU A 179 -8.51 8.83 22.72
C GLU A 179 -7.56 7.80 23.36
N ALA A 180 -6.56 7.32 22.62
CA ALA A 180 -5.53 6.43 23.14
C ALA A 180 -4.67 7.10 24.22
N LEU A 181 -4.44 8.41 24.12
CA LEU A 181 -3.70 9.22 25.10
C LEU A 181 -4.58 9.74 26.26
N ARG A 182 -5.90 9.50 26.23
CA ARG A 182 -6.82 10.01 27.24
C ARG A 182 -6.49 9.43 28.64
N PRO A 183 -6.24 10.28 29.66
CA PRO A 183 -6.01 9.83 31.02
C PRO A 183 -7.18 8.96 31.52
N GLY A 184 -6.90 7.71 31.91
CA GLY A 184 -7.91 6.74 32.36
C GLY A 184 -8.10 5.53 31.43
N ASN A 185 -7.51 5.52 30.23
CA ASN A 185 -7.47 4.33 29.38
C ASN A 185 -6.44 3.32 29.92
N LYS A 186 -6.87 2.37 30.76
CA LYS A 186 -6.00 1.40 31.46
C LYS A 186 -5.36 0.32 30.56
N ARG A 187 -5.46 0.41 29.24
CA ARG A 187 -4.93 -0.61 28.31
C ARG A 187 -3.51 -0.36 27.78
N GLY A 188 -2.86 0.77 28.05
CA GLY A 188 -1.63 1.08 27.30
C GLY A 188 -0.59 2.00 27.93
N SER A 189 -0.69 2.37 29.20
CA SER A 189 0.44 3.01 29.90
C SER A 189 1.22 1.97 30.69
N ILE A 190 1.89 1.04 29.99
CA ILE A 190 3.18 0.60 30.53
C ILE A 190 4.07 1.80 30.27
N ALA A 191 4.17 2.67 31.28
CA ALA A 191 5.24 3.63 31.30
C ALA A 191 6.52 2.81 31.12
N VAL A 192 7.14 2.94 29.95
CA VAL A 192 8.58 2.72 29.81
C VAL A 192 9.22 3.88 30.56
N ALA A 193 9.01 3.92 31.88
CA ALA A 193 9.79 4.74 32.76
C ALA A 193 11.23 4.33 32.46
N SER A 194 12.07 5.33 32.16
CA SER A 194 13.52 5.18 32.04
C SER A 194 13.94 4.14 33.06
N THR A 195 14.44 3.00 32.56
CA THR A 195 15.01 1.93 33.36
C THR A 195 15.81 2.59 34.47
N PRO A 196 15.37 2.52 35.74
CA PRO A 196 16.12 3.14 36.80
C PRO A 196 17.51 2.51 36.76
N ILE A 197 18.54 3.35 36.59
CA ILE A 197 19.93 2.99 36.76
C ILE A 197 20.01 2.34 38.15
N SER A 198 20.05 1.01 38.17
CA SER A 198 20.19 0.24 39.39
C SER A 198 21.66 0.27 39.79
N HIS A 199 22.08 1.35 40.45
CA HIS A 199 23.21 1.33 41.36
C HIS A 199 22.83 0.54 42.63
N ALA A 200 22.50 -0.74 42.46
CA ALA A 200 22.27 -1.66 43.57
C ALA A 200 23.42 -2.66 43.58
N ARG A 201 24.24 -2.61 44.63
CA ARG A 201 25.32 -3.57 44.93
C ARG A 201 24.83 -4.99 44.67
N VAL A 202 25.27 -5.55 43.55
CA VAL A 202 25.06 -6.94 43.18
C VAL A 202 25.84 -7.79 44.18
N ARG A 203 25.13 -8.40 45.15
CA ARG A 203 25.61 -9.65 45.72
C ARG A 203 25.65 -10.65 44.58
N GLN A 204 26.87 -11.03 44.22
CA GLN A 204 27.18 -12.04 43.23
C GLN A 204 26.59 -13.38 43.68
N ARG A 205 25.33 -13.62 43.32
CA ARG A 205 24.71 -14.93 43.42
C ARG A 205 25.23 -15.71 42.23
N ASN A 206 26.32 -16.44 42.46
CA ASN A 206 26.85 -17.43 41.54
C ASN A 206 25.81 -18.55 41.37
N THR A 207 24.83 -18.33 40.49
CA THR A 207 24.06 -19.42 39.91
C THR A 207 25.00 -20.08 38.90
N PRO A 208 25.29 -21.39 39.01
CA PRO A 208 26.22 -22.06 38.12
C PRO A 208 25.82 -21.84 36.66
N SER A 209 26.76 -21.35 35.87
CA SER A 209 26.64 -21.21 34.43
C SER A 209 26.37 -22.59 33.83
N GLY A 210 25.08 -22.92 33.65
CA GLY A 210 24.65 -23.99 32.78
C GLY A 210 25.22 -23.74 31.38
N ARG A 211 25.72 -24.81 30.75
CA ARG A 211 26.29 -24.82 29.40
C ARG A 211 25.45 -24.00 28.41
N PRO A 212 26.08 -23.38 27.39
CA PRO A 212 25.37 -22.67 26.33
C PRO A 212 24.49 -23.67 25.58
N THR A 213 23.24 -23.73 26.01
CA THR A 213 22.19 -24.42 25.29
C THR A 213 21.86 -23.49 24.16
N GLU A 214 22.02 -23.94 22.90
CA GLU A 214 21.69 -23.16 21.71
C GLU A 214 20.41 -22.35 21.96
N PRO A 215 20.42 -21.03 21.72
CA PRO A 215 19.22 -20.23 21.86
C PRO A 215 18.20 -20.81 20.89
N ARG A 216 17.23 -21.56 21.42
CA ARG A 216 16.02 -21.92 20.70
C ARG A 216 15.30 -20.60 20.43
N ILE A 217 15.67 -19.95 19.33
CA ILE A 217 14.98 -18.77 18.81
C ILE A 217 13.54 -19.21 18.60
N ASN A 218 12.61 -18.60 19.33
CA ASN A 218 11.19 -18.86 19.17
C ASN A 218 10.81 -18.68 17.69
N GLN A 219 10.37 -19.76 17.05
CA GLN A 219 9.99 -19.78 15.63
C GLN A 219 8.99 -18.67 15.29
N GLN A 220 8.04 -18.40 16.20
CA GLN A 220 7.07 -17.31 16.06
C GLN A 220 7.74 -15.92 15.96
N LEU A 221 8.81 -15.67 16.71
CA LEU A 221 9.50 -14.39 16.67
C LEU A 221 10.20 -14.20 15.32
N LYS A 222 10.74 -15.28 14.76
CA LYS A 222 11.33 -15.29 13.42
C LYS A 222 10.29 -14.94 12.35
N GLU A 223 9.13 -15.57 12.38
CA GLU A 223 8.02 -15.31 11.45
C GLU A 223 7.49 -13.87 11.54
N ILE A 224 7.45 -13.29 12.75
CA ILE A 224 7.04 -11.89 12.95
C ILE A 224 8.06 -10.94 12.32
N VAL A 225 9.34 -11.17 12.57
CA VAL A 225 10.42 -10.33 12.00
C VAL A 225 10.41 -10.44 10.48
N GLU A 226 10.17 -11.62 9.92
CA GLU A 226 10.11 -11.85 8.48
C GLU A 226 8.94 -11.12 7.83
N ARG A 227 7.72 -11.21 8.39
CA ARG A 227 6.56 -10.43 7.93
C ARG A 227 6.81 -8.92 8.02
N HIS A 228 7.37 -8.46 9.13
CA HIS A 228 7.69 -7.04 9.28
C HIS A 228 8.70 -6.57 8.24
N ASN A 229 9.70 -7.38 7.93
CA ASN A 229 10.70 -7.05 6.92
C ASN A 229 10.08 -6.99 5.52
N MET A 230 9.14 -7.88 5.19
CA MET A 230 8.36 -7.82 3.96
C MET A 230 7.52 -6.53 3.87
N GLU A 231 6.81 -6.18 4.94
CA GLU A 231 6.01 -4.93 4.99
C GLU A 231 6.88 -3.68 4.81
N VAL A 232 8.04 -3.64 5.47
CA VAL A 232 9.01 -2.54 5.34
C VAL A 232 9.55 -2.44 3.91
N ASN A 233 9.84 -3.57 3.25
CA ASN A 233 10.31 -3.56 1.87
C ASN A 233 9.21 -3.09 0.90
N LEU A 234 7.97 -3.57 1.05
CA LEU A 234 6.85 -3.10 0.25
C LEU A 234 6.64 -1.58 0.40
N LEU A 235 6.76 -1.05 1.62
CA LEU A 235 6.68 0.39 1.86
C LEU A 235 7.82 1.18 1.20
N LYS A 236 9.04 0.63 1.16
CA LYS A 236 10.16 1.24 0.44
C LYS A 236 9.90 1.27 -1.07
N GLU A 237 9.43 0.17 -1.63
CA GLU A 237 9.08 0.07 -3.06
C GLU A 237 7.97 1.05 -3.44
N MET A 238 6.91 1.13 -2.63
CA MET A 238 5.83 2.10 -2.85
C MET A 238 6.33 3.55 -2.84
N ARG A 239 7.20 3.91 -1.89
CA ARG A 239 7.77 5.26 -1.82
C ARG A 239 8.71 5.56 -2.98
N LEU A 240 9.50 4.57 -3.39
CA LEU A 240 10.39 4.72 -4.54
C LEU A 240 9.59 4.93 -5.83
N LYS A 241 8.50 4.17 -6.01
CA LYS A 241 7.58 4.35 -7.12
C LYS A 241 6.95 5.75 -7.14
N ASP A 242 6.44 6.24 -6.02
CA ASP A 242 5.85 7.58 -5.91
C ASP A 242 6.85 8.69 -6.26
N VAL A 243 8.12 8.55 -5.84
CA VAL A 243 9.19 9.49 -6.23
C VAL A 243 9.47 9.44 -7.73
N ASN A 244 9.51 8.25 -8.34
CA ASN A 244 9.69 8.12 -9.79
C ASN A 244 8.53 8.72 -10.59
N ASP A 245 7.28 8.44 -10.18
CA ASP A 245 6.09 8.99 -10.81
C ASP A 245 6.10 10.54 -10.76
N ARG A 246 6.56 11.11 -9.63
CA ARG A 246 6.75 12.57 -9.51
C ARG A 246 7.83 13.10 -10.46
N ILE A 247 8.98 12.43 -10.57
CA ILE A 247 10.06 12.81 -11.48
C ILE A 247 9.58 12.80 -12.94
N ASP A 248 8.78 11.81 -13.33
CA ASP A 248 8.29 11.71 -14.71
C ASP A 248 7.24 12.78 -15.03
N VAL A 249 6.39 13.13 -14.06
CA VAL A 249 5.49 14.30 -14.19
C VAL A 249 6.28 15.61 -14.29
N GLU A 250 7.32 15.78 -13.48
CA GLU A 250 8.18 16.97 -13.53
C GLU A 250 8.91 17.09 -14.88
N LYS A 251 9.41 15.99 -15.45
CA LYS A 251 9.99 15.96 -16.81
C LYS A 251 8.98 16.33 -17.89
N GLU A 252 7.74 15.84 -17.79
CA GLU A 252 6.70 16.18 -18.77
C GLU A 252 6.32 17.66 -18.70
N VAL A 253 6.26 18.23 -17.49
CA VAL A 253 6.08 19.68 -17.30
C VAL A 253 7.22 20.46 -17.93
N GLU A 254 8.48 20.02 -17.78
CA GLU A 254 9.65 20.64 -18.40
C GLU A 254 9.56 20.58 -19.94
N ARG A 255 9.21 19.42 -20.50
CA ARG A 255 9.00 19.25 -21.95
C ARG A 255 7.92 20.16 -22.50
N LEU A 256 6.79 20.30 -21.79
CA LEU A 256 5.71 21.20 -22.17
C LEU A 256 6.13 22.68 -22.07
N LYS A 257 6.92 23.03 -21.06
CA LYS A 257 7.46 24.38 -20.89
C LYS A 257 8.40 24.75 -22.05
N ASP A 258 9.26 23.83 -22.47
CA ASP A 258 10.14 24.02 -23.63
C ASP A 258 9.34 24.14 -24.93
N ALA A 259 8.29 23.32 -25.11
CA ALA A 259 7.40 23.42 -26.26
C ALA A 259 6.67 24.78 -26.31
N MET A 260 6.18 25.27 -25.17
CA MET A 260 5.59 26.61 -25.09
C MET A 260 6.61 27.71 -25.39
N ALA A 261 7.82 27.62 -24.83
CA ALA A 261 8.88 28.58 -25.13
C ALA A 261 9.21 28.60 -26.64
N LYS A 262 9.27 27.43 -27.28
CA LYS A 262 9.48 27.32 -28.72
C LYS A 262 8.36 27.98 -29.53
N LEU A 263 7.09 27.73 -29.19
CA LEU A 263 5.94 28.34 -29.84
C LEU A 263 5.88 29.86 -29.64
N VAL A 264 6.25 30.36 -28.45
CA VAL A 264 6.35 31.80 -28.18
C VAL A 264 7.40 32.44 -29.09
N MET A 265 8.60 31.83 -29.18
CA MET A 265 9.67 32.29 -30.06
C MET A 265 9.29 32.21 -31.55
N GLU A 266 8.44 31.27 -31.95
CA GLU A 266 7.92 31.16 -33.32
C GLU A 266 6.86 32.23 -33.61
N ARG A 267 5.93 32.46 -32.68
CA ARG A 267 4.95 33.55 -32.76
C ARG A 267 5.62 34.92 -32.87
N GLU A 268 6.65 35.18 -32.09
CA GLU A 268 7.40 36.45 -32.16
C GLU A 268 8.04 36.65 -33.55
N ARG A 269 8.54 35.57 -34.18
CA ARG A 269 9.05 35.64 -35.56
C ARG A 269 7.96 35.94 -36.59
N GLU A 270 6.77 35.37 -36.43
CA GLU A 270 5.64 35.60 -37.35
C GLU A 270 5.02 36.99 -37.22
N THR A 271 4.95 37.55 -36.00
CA THR A 271 4.36 38.88 -35.76
C THR A 271 5.11 40.02 -36.46
N ASN A 272 6.35 39.82 -36.89
CA ASN A 272 7.08 40.78 -37.71
C ASN A 272 6.44 40.97 -39.10
N LEU A 273 5.71 39.96 -39.62
CA LEU A 273 5.07 40.05 -40.94
C LEU A 273 3.97 41.11 -40.96
N LYS A 274 3.17 41.23 -39.88
CA LYS A 274 2.11 42.24 -39.79
C LYS A 274 2.69 43.66 -39.70
N SER A 275 3.75 43.85 -38.93
CA SER A 275 4.50 45.11 -38.89
C SER A 275 5.06 45.47 -40.26
N ARG A 276 5.62 44.50 -41.00
CA ARG A 276 6.12 44.73 -42.36
C ARG A 276 5.00 45.02 -43.36
N LEU A 277 3.83 44.40 -43.20
CA LEU A 277 2.66 44.70 -44.04
C LEU A 277 2.09 46.10 -43.73
N ASP A 278 2.02 46.52 -42.47
CA ASP A 278 1.59 47.87 -42.09
C ASP A 278 2.60 48.96 -42.53
N GLU A 279 3.90 48.64 -42.54
CA GLU A 279 4.95 49.55 -43.06
C GLU A 279 4.85 49.70 -44.59
N VAL A 280 4.60 48.60 -45.32
CA VAL A 280 4.34 48.64 -46.77
C VAL A 280 3.00 49.31 -47.08
N ALA A 281 2.01 49.17 -46.20
CA ALA A 281 0.74 49.89 -46.25
C ALA A 281 0.84 51.33 -45.71
N GLY A 282 2.08 51.85 -45.55
CA GLY A 282 2.36 53.23 -45.16
C GLY A 282 1.50 54.25 -45.91
N PRO A 283 1.38 55.49 -45.37
CA PRO A 283 0.31 56.44 -45.66
C PRO A 283 0.29 56.93 -47.12
N SER A 284 -0.16 56.08 -48.04
CA SER A 284 -0.17 56.32 -49.49
C SER A 284 -1.55 56.73 -50.01
N ALA A 285 -2.50 57.03 -49.12
CA ALA A 285 -3.74 57.67 -49.51
C ALA A 285 -4.15 58.69 -48.45
N CYS A 286 -3.43 59.81 -48.42
CA CYS A 286 -4.00 61.10 -48.04
C CYS A 286 -5.22 61.38 -48.94
N LYS A 287 -6.38 60.79 -48.62
CA LYS A 287 -7.66 61.36 -49.00
C LYS A 287 -7.78 62.65 -48.21
N ALA A 288 -7.58 63.77 -48.90
CA ALA A 288 -7.88 65.10 -48.42
C ALA A 288 -9.27 65.09 -47.76
N VAL A 289 -9.28 65.23 -46.43
CA VAL A 289 -10.50 65.46 -45.67
C VAL A 289 -10.98 66.86 -46.03
N CYS A 290 -12.09 66.92 -46.75
CA CYS A 290 -12.88 68.13 -46.86
C CYS A 290 -13.31 68.60 -45.45
N PRO A 291 -13.23 69.90 -45.12
CA PRO A 291 -13.57 70.40 -43.79
C PRO A 291 -15.09 70.36 -43.58
N SER A 292 -15.59 69.31 -42.92
CA SER A 292 -16.96 69.26 -42.42
C SER A 292 -17.11 70.14 -41.18
N VAL A 293 -17.62 71.34 -41.45
CA VAL A 293 -18.60 72.11 -40.67
C VAL A 293 -18.82 71.66 -39.22
N LYS A 294 -18.39 72.55 -38.32
CA LYS A 294 -18.82 72.75 -36.94
C LYS A 294 -20.27 72.29 -36.68
N LYS A 295 -20.47 71.36 -35.74
CA LYS A 295 -21.71 71.33 -34.95
C LYS A 295 -21.36 71.32 -33.46
N LYS A 296 -21.53 72.51 -32.89
CA LYS A 296 -21.51 72.84 -31.47
C LYS A 296 -22.72 72.18 -30.82
N GLY A 297 -22.49 71.37 -29.79
CA GLY A 297 -23.51 70.76 -28.93
C GLY A 297 -22.83 70.43 -27.61
N VAL A 298 -22.74 71.41 -26.72
CA VAL A 298 -23.66 71.60 -25.58
C VAL A 298 -23.19 70.74 -24.41
N ASP A 299 -22.56 71.44 -23.48
CA ASP A 299 -22.28 71.02 -22.12
C ASP A 299 -23.55 70.52 -21.43
N THR A 300 -23.44 69.40 -20.72
CA THR A 300 -24.28 69.12 -19.55
C THR A 300 -23.36 68.62 -18.43
N PRO A 301 -23.24 69.36 -17.32
CA PRO A 301 -22.68 68.85 -16.08
C PRO A 301 -23.78 68.18 -15.22
N GLU A 302 -23.37 67.63 -14.08
CA GLU A 302 -24.17 66.99 -13.01
C GLU A 302 -24.34 65.47 -13.20
N GLU A 303 -23.96 64.60 -12.25
CA GLU A 303 -23.77 64.72 -10.80
C GLU A 303 -22.70 63.71 -10.30
#